data_AF-A0AA50WFP5-F1
#
_entry.id   AF-A0AA50WFP5-F1
#
_cell.length_a   1.000
_cell.length_b   1.000
_cell.length_c   1.000
_cell.angle_alpha   90.00
_cell.angle_beta   90.00
_cell.angle_gamma   90.00
#
_symmetry.space_group_name_H-M   'P 1'
#
loop_
_entity.id
_entity.type
_entity.pdbx_description
1 polymer ?
#
loop_
_entity_poly.entity_id
_entity_poly.type
_entity_poly.pdbx_seq_one_letter_code
_entity_poly.pdbx_strand_id
1 'polypeptide(L)' 'MATKTIASATVRAVKKRVLPSRAALVLTPSAVQKVKEIMAKDDAKGYIGLKVGVRQRGCNGLSYTLDYA' A
#
# COMPACT_ATOMS: atom_id res chain seq x y z
N MET A 1 26.28 52.53 20.92
CA MET A 1 25.26 51.52 21.25
C MET A 1 24.90 50.77 19.98
N ALA A 2 25.66 49.72 19.62
CA ALA A 2 25.43 48.97 18.39
C ALA A 2 24.81 47.61 18.72
N THR A 3 23.50 47.48 18.54
CA THR A 3 22.78 46.21 18.67
C THR A 3 22.90 45.41 17.37
N LYS A 4 24.01 44.68 17.23
CA LYS A 4 24.06 43.42 16.47
C LYS A 4 23.15 42.43 17.22
N THR A 5 22.27 41.64 16.61
CA THR A 5 22.49 40.74 15.47
C THR A 5 21.14 40.30 14.91
N ILE A 6 21.02 40.35 13.59
CA ILE A 6 20.01 39.64 12.81
C ILE A 6 20.44 38.17 12.77
N ALA A 7 19.76 37.28 13.49
CA ALA A 7 19.93 35.84 13.32
C ALA A 7 18.68 35.29 12.62
N SER A 8 18.69 35.33 11.28
CA SER A 8 17.71 34.58 10.49
C SER A 8 18.14 33.11 10.49
N ALA A 9 17.33 32.23 11.06
CA ALA A 9 17.55 30.80 10.98
C ALA A 9 17.39 30.34 9.53
N THR A 10 18.51 30.07 8.84
CA THR A 10 18.48 29.52 7.49
C THR A 10 18.02 28.07 7.55
N VAL A 11 16.79 27.80 7.13
CA VAL A 11 16.27 26.43 7.03
C VAL A 11 17.05 25.67 5.97
N ARG A 12 17.66 24.55 6.37
CA ARG A 12 18.38 23.66 5.45
C ARG A 12 17.35 22.87 4.64
N ALA A 13 17.22 23.18 3.35
CA ALA A 13 16.33 22.45 2.46
C ALA A 13 16.79 20.98 2.32
N VAL A 14 16.05 20.05 2.91
CA VAL A 14 16.29 18.62 2.74
C VAL A 14 15.57 18.15 1.47
N LYS A 15 16.35 17.72 0.47
CA LYS A 15 15.80 17.14 -0.77
C LYS A 15 15.06 15.84 -0.42
N LYS A 16 13.74 15.80 -0.66
CA LYS A 16 12.89 14.63 -0.41
C LYS A 16 13.46 13.44 -1.18
N ARG A 17 14.01 12.44 -0.46
CA ARG A 17 14.45 11.20 -1.11
C ARG A 17 13.21 10.48 -1.62
N VAL A 18 13.12 10.32 -2.94
CA VAL A 18 12.13 9.45 -3.57
C VAL A 18 12.63 8.02 -3.40
N LEU A 19 12.34 7.42 -2.25
CA LEU A 19 12.56 5.98 -2.08
C LEU A 19 11.51 5.24 -2.91
N PRO A 20 11.90 4.15 -3.62
CA PRO A 20 10.92 3.33 -4.32
C PRO A 20 9.92 2.78 -3.30
N SER A 21 8.63 2.95 -3.59
CA SER A 21 7.57 2.37 -2.77
C SER A 21 7.68 0.85 -2.85
N ARG A 22 7.83 0.20 -1.71
CA ARG A 22 7.71 -1.26 -1.64
C ARG A 22 6.30 -1.67 -2.09
N ALA A 23 6.21 -2.82 -2.74
CA ALA A 23 4.91 -3.41 -3.05
C ALA A 23 4.08 -3.56 -1.77
N ALA A 24 2.78 -3.25 -1.85
CA ALA A 24 1.90 -3.33 -0.69
C ALA A 24 1.75 -4.77 -0.17
N LEU A 25 1.83 -5.75 -1.06
CA LEU A 25 1.70 -7.17 -0.78
C LEU A 25 2.71 -7.98 -1.60
N VAL A 26 3.11 -9.14 -1.08
CA VAL A 26 3.91 -10.14 -1.79
C VAL A 26 3.06 -11.41 -1.90
N LEU A 27 2.92 -11.93 -3.13
CA LEU A 27 2.18 -13.15 -3.39
C LEU A 27 3.14 -14.33 -3.54
N THR A 28 2.79 -15.48 -2.97
CA THR A 28 3.53 -16.72 -3.19
C THR A 28 3.22 -17.28 -4.58
N PRO A 29 4.12 -18.05 -5.21
CA PRO A 29 3.87 -18.67 -6.50
C PRO A 29 2.61 -19.55 -6.51
N SER A 30 2.37 -20.28 -5.41
CA SER A 30 1.18 -21.12 -5.23
C SER A 30 -0.12 -20.31 -5.14
N ALA A 31 -0.08 -19.13 -4.52
CA ALA A 31 -1.25 -18.23 -4.50
C ALA A 31 -1.59 -17.72 -5.91
N VAL A 32 -0.58 -17.39 -6.72
CA VAL A 32 -0.78 -16.94 -8.10
C VAL A 32 -1.42 -18.04 -8.95
N GLN A 33 -0.98 -19.29 -8.80
CA GLN A 33 -1.57 -20.43 -9.51
C GLN A 33 -3.05 -20.62 -9.15
N LYS A 34 -3.38 -20.65 -7.85
CA LYS A 34 -4.77 -20.76 -7.39
C LYS A 34 -5.67 -19.64 -7.89
N VAL A 35 -5.18 -18.40 -7.91
CA VAL A 35 -5.96 -17.27 -8.45
C VAL A 35 -6.24 -17.47 -9.94
N LYS A 36 -5.25 -17.90 -10.72
CA LYS A 36 -5.44 -18.19 -12.16
C LYS A 36 -6.45 -19.32 -12.39
N GLU A 37 -6.38 -20.39 -11.59
CA GLU A 37 -7.35 -21.49 -11.66
C GLU A 37 -8.77 -21.04 -11.35
N ILE A 38 -8.94 -20.17 -10.35
CA ILE A 38 -10.25 -19.60 -10.00
C ILE A 38 -10.76 -18.70 -11.12
N MET A 39 -9.91 -17.84 -11.69
CA MET A 39 -10.27 -16.93 -12.79
C MET A 39 -10.59 -17.65 -14.10
N ALA A 40 -10.12 -18.89 -14.28
CA ALA A 40 -10.45 -19.72 -15.44
C ALA A 40 -11.85 -20.35 -15.37
N LYS A 41 -12.50 -20.34 -14.19
CA LYS A 41 -13.84 -20.91 -14.00
C LYS A 41 -14.91 -19.98 -14.57
N ASP A 42 -16.03 -20.56 -14.99
CA ASP A 42 -17.16 -19.80 -15.53
C ASP A 42 -17.74 -18.80 -14.52
N ASP A 43 -17.69 -19.11 -13.23
CA ASP A 43 -18.16 -18.24 -12.14
C ASP A 43 -17.39 -16.91 -12.06
N ALA A 44 -16.15 -16.89 -12.59
CA ALA A 44 -15.30 -15.72 -12.61
C ALA A 44 -15.39 -14.91 -13.92
N LYS A 45 -16.19 -15.37 -14.90
CA LYS A 45 -16.37 -14.66 -16.18
C LYS A 45 -17.02 -13.30 -15.94
N GLY A 46 -16.23 -12.24 -16.11
CA GLY A 46 -16.68 -10.85 -15.93
C GLY A 46 -15.90 -10.08 -14.87
N TYR A 47 -15.12 -10.77 -14.03
CA TYR A 47 -14.21 -10.13 -13.08
C TYR A 47 -12.81 -10.01 -13.68
N ILE A 48 -12.15 -8.89 -13.45
CA ILE A 48 -10.78 -8.59 -13.92
C ILE A 48 -9.75 -9.30 -13.03
N GLY A 49 -10.07 -9.51 -11.74
CA GLY A 49 -9.22 -10.21 -10.80
C GLY A 49 -9.77 -10.28 -9.38
N LEU A 50 -8.83 -10.30 -8.44
CA LEU A 50 -9.11 -10.41 -7.02
C LEU A 50 -8.76 -9.10 -6.30
N LYS A 51 -9.71 -8.58 -5.53
CA LYS A 51 -9.60 -7.40 -4.69
C LYS A 51 -9.28 -7.82 -3.27
N VAL A 52 -8.16 -7.32 -2.75
CA VAL A 52 -7.77 -7.49 -1.34
C VAL A 52 -8.20 -6.25 -0.57
N GLY A 53 -9.12 -6.42 0.36
CA GLY A 53 -9.58 -5.38 1.28
C GLY A 53 -9.11 -5.63 2.72
N VAL A 54 -9.26 -4.61 3.56
CA VAL A 54 -9.15 -4.72 5.01
C VAL A 54 -10.42 -4.22 5.66
N ARG A 55 -10.90 -4.93 6.67
CA ARG A 55 -12.06 -4.55 7.48
C ARG A 55 -11.67 -4.49 8.95
N GLN A 56 -12.22 -3.53 9.69
CA GLN A 56 -11.93 -3.37 11.11
C GLN A 56 -12.68 -4.45 11.91
N ARG A 57 -11.97 -5.16 12.80
CA ARG A 57 -12.46 -6.26 13.63
C ARG A 57 -12.20 -5.97 15.10
N GLY A 58 -13.16 -5.28 15.73
CA GLY A 58 -13.14 -4.98 17.17
C GLY A 58 -11.83 -4.33 17.65
N CYS A 59 -11.52 -4.49 18.94
CA CYS A 59 -10.25 -4.02 19.51
C CYS A 59 -9.02 -4.82 19.04
N ASN A 60 -9.21 -5.94 18.34
CA ASN A 60 -8.15 -6.89 18.01
C ASN A 60 -7.54 -6.66 16.61
N GLY A 61 -8.00 -5.67 15.83
CA GLY A 61 -7.29 -5.14 14.66
C GLY A 61 -8.03 -5.23 13.33
N LEU A 62 -7.27 -5.44 12.25
CA LEU A 62 -7.77 -5.50 10.87
C LEU A 62 -7.86 -6.94 10.38
N SER A 63 -8.91 -7.26 9.62
CA SER A 63 -9.08 -8.53 8.91
C SER A 63 -8.98 -8.31 7.42
N TYR A 64 -8.24 -9.17 6.71
CA TYR A 64 -8.21 -9.15 5.26
C TYR A 64 -9.49 -9.76 4.68
N THR A 65 -9.96 -9.22 3.56
CA THR A 65 -11.07 -9.76 2.76
C THR A 65 -10.63 -9.93 1.31
N LEU A 66 -11.12 -10.98 0.65
CA LEU A 66 -10.85 -11.26 -0.75
C LEU A 66 -12.18 -11.28 -1.50
N ASP A 67 -12.35 -10.35 -2.43
CA ASP A 67 -13.55 -10.21 -3.26
C ASP A 67 -13.14 -10.29 -4.75
N TYR A 68 -14.06 -10.66 -5.64
CA TYR A 68 -13.82 -10.56 -7.09
C TYR A 68 -14.17 -9.15 -7.58
N ALA A 69 -13.37 -8.60 -8.49
CA ALA A 69 -13.54 -7.26 -9.06
C ALA A 69 -13.14 -7.22 -10.53
#